data_AF-A0A914J1U4-F1
#
_entry.id   AF-A0A914J1U4-F1
#
_cell.length_a   1.000
_cell.length_b   1.000
_cell.length_c   1.000
_cell.angle_alpha   90.00
_cell.angle_beta   90.00
_cell.angle_gamma   90.00
#
_symmetry.space_group_name_H-M   'P 1'
#
loop_
_entity.id
_entity.type
_entity.pdbx_description
1 polymer ?
#
loop_
_entity_poly.entity_id
_entity_poly.type
_entity_poly.pdbx_seq_one_letter_code
_entity_poly.pdbx_strand_id
1 'polypeptide(L)'
;RELRVGQQEAFDKYQKCKRELDVLKAEVERLREVEREYTAKNSSTKFLLMNYKTALSKYLTWFSHERKQTKVMKEILVNIGKWNADNRYHIYFAYKSDPPAVVTDDDVETLAHGSVLEYRGIDDIDNISNAVASTKYFSVATQTDGMFNTSASDGSLNVTSDSVQSNRGNFSLSSIKVTESETQFLDLRERLKKMEQENLNLKDQVMKEKEENDTFLRKILKLEEEMKQLKMSQKSMEEMKQDDSRSSTLLNDQTVPEPSVLLCHWKDNPYSLAVKEYEEKEAKRRKLDNTQIDGQKYYDALQQIEKLQKEIKVVNEQKERQANFNAESARKYRECMRLLTGYDVKMRNGEYIEVSSVYDPTNQFCFQKIGKEINVLDNQYARTWRQTMERYLPGSLPSFTAAVTIELYKNQHANNND
;
A
#
# COMPACT_ATOMS: atom_id res chain seq x y z
N ARG A 1 43.28 17.15 -38.55
CA ARG A 1 41.84 17.04 -38.92
C ARG A 1 41.27 15.76 -38.32
N GLU A 2 41.89 14.61 -38.59
CA GLU A 2 41.60 13.28 -38.02
C GLU A 2 41.39 13.29 -36.49
N LEU A 3 42.24 13.98 -35.72
CA LEU A 3 42.11 14.04 -34.26
C LEU A 3 40.77 14.63 -33.77
N ARG A 4 40.16 15.56 -34.52
CA ARG A 4 38.80 16.07 -34.23
C ARG A 4 37.70 15.09 -34.64
N VAL A 5 37.93 14.28 -35.67
CA VAL A 5 36.98 13.24 -36.11
C VAL A 5 36.92 12.13 -35.06
N GLY A 6 38.08 11.65 -34.58
CA GLY A 6 38.16 10.66 -33.50
C GLY A 6 37.50 11.14 -32.20
N GLN A 7 37.72 12.40 -31.80
CA GLN A 7 37.06 13.00 -30.63
C GLN A 7 35.53 13.09 -30.80
N GLN A 8 35.04 13.44 -31.99
CA GLN A 8 33.60 13.48 -32.26
C GLN A 8 32.97 12.08 -32.21
N GLU A 9 33.60 11.07 -32.82
CA GLU A 9 33.14 9.69 -32.77
C GLU A 9 33.13 9.12 -31.33
N ALA A 10 34.13 9.45 -30.52
CA ALA A 10 34.18 9.05 -29.11
C ALA A 10 33.05 9.72 -28.30
N PHE A 11 32.80 11.01 -28.53
CA PHE A 11 31.70 11.74 -27.90
C PHE A 11 30.33 11.18 -28.30
N ASP A 12 30.11 10.88 -29.58
CA ASP A 12 28.84 10.34 -30.07
C ASP A 12 28.58 8.92 -29.55
N LYS A 13 29.63 8.09 -29.43
CA LYS A 13 29.57 6.78 -28.73
C LYS A 13 29.20 6.95 -27.26
N TYR A 14 29.85 7.88 -26.54
CA TYR A 14 29.51 8.18 -25.14
C TYR A 14 28.05 8.66 -24.98
N GLN A 15 27.56 9.55 -25.85
CA GLN A 15 26.17 10.02 -25.83
C GLN A 15 25.15 8.92 -26.20
N LYS A 16 25.56 7.89 -26.95
CA LYS A 16 24.75 6.70 -27.18
C LYS A 16 24.71 5.80 -25.93
N CYS A 17 25.87 5.42 -25.40
CA CYS A 17 25.96 4.58 -24.19
C CYS A 17 25.29 5.22 -22.97
N LYS A 18 25.35 6.55 -22.84
CA LYS A 18 24.66 7.30 -21.78
C LYS A 18 23.14 7.18 -21.91
N ARG A 19 22.56 7.34 -23.11
CA ARG A 19 21.12 7.17 -23.34
C ARG A 19 20.66 5.74 -23.08
N GLU A 20 21.46 4.75 -23.47
CA GLU A 20 21.17 3.33 -23.19
C GLU A 20 21.23 3.03 -21.68
N LEU A 21 22.18 3.63 -20.95
CA LEU A 21 22.26 3.57 -19.49
C LEU A 21 21.04 4.21 -18.81
N ASP A 22 20.61 5.39 -19.27
CA ASP A 22 19.46 6.10 -18.71
C ASP A 22 18.15 5.31 -18.92
N VAL A 23 17.97 4.65 -20.07
CA VAL A 23 16.85 3.71 -20.33
C VAL A 23 16.90 2.50 -19.39
N LEU A 24 18.06 1.86 -19.23
CA LEU A 24 18.20 0.69 -18.34
C LEU A 24 18.02 1.03 -16.86
N LYS A 25 18.43 2.23 -16.43
CA LYS A 25 18.13 2.75 -15.08
C LYS A 25 16.63 2.96 -14.87
N ALA A 26 15.93 3.52 -15.86
CA ALA A 26 14.48 3.70 -15.78
C ALA A 26 13.76 2.34 -15.69
N GLU A 27 14.18 1.33 -16.45
CA GLU A 27 13.59 0.00 -16.41
C GLU A 27 13.88 -0.73 -15.08
N VAL A 28 15.09 -0.62 -14.53
CA VAL A 28 15.38 -1.19 -13.19
C VAL A 28 14.59 -0.51 -12.09
N GLU A 29 14.37 0.80 -12.14
CA GLU A 29 13.51 1.45 -11.13
C GLU A 29 12.03 1.09 -11.31
N ARG A 30 11.57 0.88 -12.55
CA ARG A 30 10.23 0.31 -12.84
C ARG A 30 10.09 -1.08 -12.24
N LEU A 31 11.09 -1.95 -12.39
CA LEU A 31 11.09 -3.31 -11.83
C LEU A 31 11.15 -3.29 -10.29
N ARG A 32 11.93 -2.38 -9.68
CA ARG A 32 11.93 -2.16 -8.22
C ARG A 32 10.58 -1.69 -7.69
N GLU A 33 9.84 -0.87 -8.43
CA GLU A 33 8.49 -0.49 -8.04
C GLU A 33 7.54 -1.70 -8.06
N VAL A 34 7.66 -2.58 -9.08
CA VAL A 34 6.91 -3.85 -9.14
C VAL A 34 7.28 -4.79 -7.97
N GLU A 35 8.56 -4.88 -7.62
CA GLU A 35 9.05 -5.64 -6.46
C GLU A 35 8.54 -5.04 -5.13
N ARG A 36 8.51 -3.72 -5.00
CA ARG A 36 7.93 -3.00 -3.85
C ARG A 36 6.41 -3.24 -3.75
N GLU A 37 5.67 -3.21 -4.86
CA GLU A 37 4.25 -3.59 -4.85
C GLU A 37 4.01 -5.07 -4.51
N TYR A 38 4.86 -5.98 -5.00
CA TYR A 38 4.75 -7.42 -4.75
C TYR A 38 5.06 -7.76 -3.29
N THR A 39 6.14 -7.20 -2.74
CA THR A 39 6.50 -7.35 -1.31
C THR A 39 5.48 -6.69 -0.38
N ALA A 40 4.89 -5.55 -0.75
CA ALA A 40 3.79 -4.93 0.00
C ALA A 40 2.51 -5.80 -0.02
N LYS A 41 2.16 -6.42 -1.15
CA LYS A 41 1.04 -7.38 -1.22
C LYS A 41 1.31 -8.62 -0.36
N ASN A 42 2.52 -9.19 -0.45
CA ASN A 42 2.91 -10.35 0.35
C ASN A 42 3.05 -10.07 1.86
N SER A 43 3.40 -8.84 2.27
CA SER A 43 3.46 -8.50 3.69
C SER A 43 2.08 -8.49 4.35
N SER A 44 1.05 -8.04 3.62
CA SER A 44 -0.35 -8.15 4.04
C SER A 44 -0.78 -9.61 4.20
N THR A 45 -0.46 -10.47 3.22
CA THR A 45 -0.74 -11.92 3.28
C THR A 45 0.00 -12.59 4.45
N LYS A 46 1.26 -12.23 4.70
CA LYS A 46 2.06 -12.76 5.82
C LYS A 46 1.50 -12.33 7.18
N PHE A 47 1.06 -11.07 7.32
CA PHE A 47 0.39 -10.59 8.52
C PHE A 47 -0.94 -11.33 8.76
N LEU A 48 -1.71 -11.57 7.69
CA LEU A 48 -2.95 -12.34 7.76
C LEU A 48 -2.70 -13.79 8.19
N LEU A 49 -1.70 -14.48 7.61
CA LEU A 49 -1.31 -15.83 8.00
C LEU A 49 -0.89 -15.91 9.48
N MET A 50 -0.09 -14.94 9.95
CA MET A 50 0.37 -14.88 11.33
C MET A 50 -0.79 -14.68 12.33
N ASN A 51 -1.81 -13.89 11.95
CA ASN A 51 -3.03 -13.74 12.74
C ASN A 51 -3.85 -15.05 12.77
N TYR A 52 -4.00 -15.74 11.63
CA TYR A 52 -4.67 -17.05 11.60
C TYR A 52 -3.93 -18.10 12.44
N LYS A 53 -2.60 -18.20 12.33
CA LYS A 53 -1.76 -19.09 13.14
C LYS A 53 -1.91 -18.81 14.65
N THR A 54 -2.00 -17.54 15.03
CA THR A 54 -2.25 -17.11 16.41
C THR A 54 -3.66 -17.48 16.89
N ALA A 55 -4.68 -17.31 16.04
CA ALA A 55 -6.06 -17.67 16.36
C ALA A 55 -6.24 -19.19 16.52
N LEU A 56 -5.65 -19.97 15.60
CA LEU A 56 -5.66 -21.44 15.62
C LEU A 56 -4.93 -21.99 16.84
N SER A 57 -3.78 -21.43 17.21
CA SER A 57 -3.04 -21.76 18.44
C SER A 57 -3.91 -21.58 19.70
N LYS A 58 -4.65 -20.47 19.79
CA LYS A 58 -5.61 -20.22 20.88
C LYS A 58 -6.77 -21.22 20.87
N TYR A 59 -7.34 -21.51 19.71
CA TYR A 59 -8.44 -22.47 19.56
C TYR A 59 -8.02 -23.87 20.02
N LEU A 60 -6.88 -24.39 19.55
CA LEU A 60 -6.36 -25.70 19.95
C LEU A 60 -6.03 -25.77 21.45
N THR A 61 -5.51 -24.67 22.02
CA THR A 61 -5.30 -24.55 23.47
C THR A 61 -6.62 -24.68 24.23
N TRP A 62 -7.64 -23.91 23.85
CA TRP A 62 -8.97 -23.98 24.48
C TRP A 62 -9.66 -25.34 24.30
N PHE A 63 -9.48 -25.99 23.14
CA PHE A 63 -10.01 -27.31 22.87
C PHE A 63 -9.33 -28.40 23.74
N SER A 64 -8.01 -28.30 23.96
CA SER A 64 -7.31 -29.16 24.93
C SER A 64 -7.82 -28.94 26.36
N HIS A 65 -8.02 -27.67 26.75
CA HIS A 65 -8.56 -27.31 28.07
C HIS A 65 -9.95 -27.90 28.28
N GLU A 66 -10.87 -27.71 27.32
CA GLU A 66 -12.22 -28.28 27.34
C GLU A 66 -12.18 -29.79 27.53
N ARG A 67 -11.43 -30.51 26.68
CA ARG A 67 -11.32 -31.97 26.76
C ARG A 67 -10.82 -32.45 28.13
N LYS A 68 -9.88 -31.74 28.76
CA LYS A 68 -9.42 -32.06 30.13
C LYS A 68 -10.44 -31.74 31.20
N GLN A 69 -11.12 -30.60 31.12
CA GLN A 69 -12.20 -30.26 32.05
C GLN A 69 -13.33 -31.28 31.97
N THR A 70 -13.76 -31.64 30.76
CA THR A 70 -14.75 -32.68 30.48
C THR A 70 -14.30 -34.06 30.95
N LYS A 71 -13.01 -34.42 30.86
CA LYS A 71 -12.47 -35.67 31.42
C LYS A 71 -12.55 -35.69 32.95
N VAL A 72 -12.04 -34.67 33.62
CA VAL A 72 -12.07 -34.57 35.10
C VAL A 72 -13.52 -34.50 35.63
N MET A 73 -14.40 -33.83 34.90
CA MET A 73 -15.85 -33.80 35.15
C MET A 73 -16.49 -35.20 35.09
N LYS A 74 -16.12 -36.03 34.09
CA LYS A 74 -16.56 -37.44 34.01
C LYS A 74 -16.00 -38.28 35.17
N GLU A 75 -14.73 -38.11 35.52
CA GLU A 75 -14.08 -38.83 36.63
C GLU A 75 -14.73 -38.51 37.99
N ILE A 76 -15.02 -37.24 38.27
CA ILE A 76 -15.74 -36.80 39.47
C ILE A 76 -17.16 -37.40 39.52
N LEU A 77 -17.88 -37.39 38.39
CA LEU A 77 -19.21 -37.97 38.29
C LEU A 77 -19.20 -39.48 38.59
N VAL A 78 -18.23 -40.23 38.06
CA VAL A 78 -18.09 -41.67 38.29
C VAL A 78 -17.69 -41.98 39.74
N ASN A 79 -16.74 -41.23 40.31
CA ASN A 79 -16.16 -41.56 41.62
C ASN A 79 -16.99 -41.07 42.81
N ILE A 80 -17.67 -39.92 42.69
CA ILE A 80 -18.33 -39.23 43.81
C ILE A 80 -19.86 -39.17 43.61
N GLY A 81 -20.36 -39.32 42.38
CA GLY A 81 -21.79 -39.34 42.06
C GLY A 81 -22.54 -38.01 42.30
N LYS A 82 -21.87 -36.98 42.81
CA LYS A 82 -22.45 -35.67 43.18
C LYS A 82 -21.51 -34.51 42.94
N TRP A 83 -22.12 -33.36 42.65
CA TRP A 83 -21.46 -32.07 42.49
C TRP A 83 -21.40 -31.31 43.83
N ASN A 84 -20.20 -31.03 44.32
CA ASN A 84 -19.96 -30.15 45.47
C ASN A 84 -19.05 -28.96 45.08
N ALA A 85 -18.82 -28.02 46.00
CA ALA A 85 -18.00 -26.84 45.74
C ALA A 85 -16.52 -27.19 45.50
N ASP A 86 -15.98 -28.12 46.29
CA ASP A 86 -14.56 -28.49 46.25
C ASP A 86 -14.17 -29.12 44.91
N ASN A 87 -15.01 -30.02 44.38
CA ASN A 87 -14.83 -30.67 43.08
C ASN A 87 -14.87 -29.69 41.90
N ARG A 88 -15.57 -28.55 42.02
CA ARG A 88 -15.58 -27.51 40.96
C ARG A 88 -14.21 -26.86 40.79
N TYR A 89 -13.47 -26.65 41.88
CA TYR A 89 -12.11 -26.10 41.80
C TYR A 89 -11.15 -27.06 41.10
N HIS A 90 -11.29 -28.38 41.30
CA HIS A 90 -10.48 -29.37 40.58
C HIS A 90 -10.70 -29.32 39.06
N ILE A 91 -11.93 -29.10 38.59
CA ILE A 91 -12.21 -28.92 37.14
C ILE A 91 -11.71 -27.56 36.65
N TYR A 92 -11.91 -26.49 37.42
CA TYR A 92 -11.43 -25.17 37.03
C TYR A 92 -9.90 -25.12 36.87
N PHE A 93 -9.15 -25.87 37.70
CA PHE A 93 -7.69 -25.92 37.60
C PHE A 93 -7.14 -27.10 36.77
N ALA A 94 -7.99 -27.99 36.24
CA ALA A 94 -7.59 -29.19 35.49
C ALA A 94 -6.72 -28.91 34.24
N TYR A 95 -6.86 -27.73 33.64
CA TYR A 95 -6.07 -27.32 32.47
C TYR A 95 -4.85 -26.47 32.81
N LYS A 96 -4.65 -26.07 34.08
CA LYS A 96 -3.61 -25.08 34.46
C LYS A 96 -2.18 -25.62 34.31
N SER A 97 -2.02 -26.93 34.20
CA SER A 97 -0.76 -27.61 33.89
C SER A 97 -0.33 -27.52 32.43
N ASP A 98 -1.21 -27.09 31.53
CA ASP A 98 -1.02 -27.28 30.10
C ASP A 98 -0.26 -26.10 29.49
N PRO A 99 0.83 -26.35 28.74
CA PRO A 99 1.43 -25.31 27.92
C PRO A 99 0.46 -24.92 26.80
N PRO A 100 0.41 -23.63 26.39
CA PRO A 100 -0.33 -23.22 25.22
C PRO A 100 0.11 -24.02 23.98
N ALA A 101 -0.83 -24.44 23.16
CA ALA A 101 -0.54 -25.09 21.89
C ALA A 101 0.18 -24.09 20.97
N VAL A 102 1.38 -24.44 20.51
CA VAL A 102 2.14 -23.67 19.51
C VAL A 102 1.99 -24.38 18.19
N VAL A 103 1.22 -23.78 17.28
CA VAL A 103 1.08 -24.27 15.90
C VAL A 103 2.35 -23.91 15.13
N THR A 104 2.98 -24.89 14.47
CA THR A 104 4.13 -24.71 13.57
C THR A 104 3.68 -24.28 12.16
N ASP A 105 4.60 -24.02 11.23
CA ASP A 105 4.19 -23.75 9.83
C ASP A 105 3.78 -25.06 9.12
N ASP A 106 4.47 -26.17 9.38
CA ASP A 106 4.10 -27.53 8.94
C ASP A 106 2.70 -27.95 9.40
N ASP A 107 2.28 -27.57 10.62
CA ASP A 107 0.91 -27.82 11.10
C ASP A 107 -0.11 -27.04 10.25
N VAL A 108 0.17 -25.79 9.90
CA VAL A 108 -0.72 -24.96 9.05
C VAL A 108 -0.78 -25.53 7.63
N GLU A 109 0.35 -25.98 7.08
CA GLU A 109 0.42 -26.61 5.75
C GLU A 109 -0.35 -27.93 5.73
N THR A 110 -0.17 -28.78 6.75
CA THR A 110 -0.92 -30.04 6.92
C THR A 110 -2.42 -29.79 7.03
N LEU A 111 -2.85 -28.79 7.81
CA LEU A 111 -4.25 -28.40 7.95
C LEU A 111 -4.83 -27.75 6.68
N ALA A 112 -4.00 -27.08 5.87
CA ALA A 112 -4.39 -26.51 4.59
C ALA A 112 -4.42 -27.53 3.44
N HIS A 113 -3.73 -28.66 3.59
CA HIS A 113 -3.75 -29.80 2.66
C HIS A 113 -4.82 -30.84 3.00
N GLY A 114 -5.26 -30.91 4.26
CA GLY A 114 -6.40 -31.73 4.66
C GLY A 114 -7.68 -31.29 3.95
N SER A 115 -8.42 -32.25 3.39
CA SER A 115 -9.77 -31.99 2.92
C SER A 115 -10.64 -31.57 4.12
N VAL A 116 -11.49 -30.55 3.96
CA VAL A 116 -12.43 -30.13 5.02
C VAL A 116 -13.32 -31.29 5.49
N LEU A 117 -13.53 -32.29 4.63
CA LEU A 117 -14.29 -33.52 4.91
C LEU A 117 -13.55 -34.55 5.77
N GLU A 118 -12.24 -34.43 5.99
CA GLU A 118 -11.44 -35.37 6.79
C GLU A 118 -11.17 -34.86 8.22
N TYR A 119 -11.79 -33.73 8.59
CA TYR A 119 -11.62 -33.14 9.91
C TYR A 119 -12.44 -33.91 10.96
N ARG A 120 -11.78 -34.74 11.79
CA ARG A 120 -12.42 -35.60 12.82
C ARG A 120 -13.44 -34.91 13.73
N GLY A 121 -13.35 -33.59 13.90
CA GLY A 121 -14.35 -32.82 14.65
C GLY A 121 -15.74 -32.76 14.00
N ILE A 122 -15.86 -33.09 12.71
CA ILE A 122 -17.14 -33.20 11.98
C ILE A 122 -17.77 -34.58 12.24
N ASP A 123 -16.97 -35.66 12.19
CA ASP A 123 -17.42 -37.01 12.56
C ASP A 123 -17.96 -37.06 14.00
N ASP A 124 -17.34 -36.31 14.93
CA ASP A 124 -17.82 -36.18 16.31
C ASP A 124 -19.20 -35.47 16.39
N ILE A 125 -19.54 -34.56 15.46
CA ILE A 125 -20.82 -33.82 15.44
C ILE A 125 -21.97 -34.72 14.96
N ASP A 126 -21.76 -35.53 13.92
CA ASP A 126 -22.79 -36.46 13.44
C ASP A 126 -23.12 -37.53 14.50
N ASN A 127 -22.12 -37.94 15.29
CA ASN A 127 -22.32 -38.82 16.45
C ASN A 127 -23.08 -38.14 17.60
N ILE A 128 -22.93 -36.82 17.80
CA ILE A 128 -23.71 -36.07 18.79
C ILE A 128 -25.19 -35.98 18.37
N SER A 129 -25.48 -35.71 17.09
CA SER A 129 -26.86 -35.71 16.57
C SER A 129 -27.57 -37.05 16.83
N ASN A 130 -26.87 -38.17 16.60
CA ASN A 130 -27.42 -39.51 16.84
C ASN A 130 -27.57 -39.84 18.33
N ALA A 131 -26.69 -39.35 19.21
CA ALA A 131 -26.79 -39.57 20.66
C ALA A 131 -27.93 -38.77 21.32
N VAL A 132 -28.19 -37.54 20.86
CA VAL A 132 -29.27 -36.68 21.41
C VAL A 132 -30.66 -37.26 21.14
N ALA A 133 -30.85 -38.01 20.05
CA ALA A 133 -32.11 -38.70 19.74
C ALA A 133 -32.52 -39.79 20.76
N SER A 134 -31.60 -40.28 21.60
CA SER A 134 -31.86 -41.39 22.54
C SER A 134 -32.23 -40.95 23.96
N THR A 135 -32.01 -39.70 24.35
CA THR A 135 -32.16 -39.29 25.76
C THR A 135 -33.61 -38.89 26.05
N LYS A 136 -34.45 -39.89 26.38
CA LYS A 136 -35.79 -39.64 26.94
C LYS A 136 -35.67 -38.90 28.27
N TYR A 137 -35.82 -37.57 28.23
CA TYR A 137 -36.04 -36.76 29.42
C TYR A 137 -37.36 -37.19 30.06
N PHE A 138 -37.27 -37.89 31.20
CA PHE A 138 -38.41 -38.08 32.09
C PHE A 138 -38.79 -36.73 32.72
N SER A 139 -39.72 -36.04 32.07
CA SER A 139 -40.45 -34.93 32.68
C SER A 139 -41.29 -35.45 33.85
N VAL A 140 -41.12 -34.88 35.03
CA VAL A 140 -41.85 -35.26 36.24
C VAL A 140 -42.98 -34.27 36.50
N ALA A 141 -44.22 -34.76 36.42
CA ALA A 141 -45.49 -34.07 36.70
C ALA A 141 -45.84 -32.91 35.73
N THR A 142 -47.10 -32.67 35.38
CA THR A 142 -48.36 -32.99 36.10
C THR A 142 -49.39 -33.77 35.27
N GLN A 143 -50.18 -34.60 35.95
CA GLN A 143 -51.37 -35.28 35.40
C GLN A 143 -52.48 -34.28 35.04
N THR A 144 -53.06 -34.43 33.86
CA THR A 144 -54.52 -34.32 33.63
C THR A 144 -54.91 -35.30 32.53
N ASP A 145 -55.96 -36.08 32.75
CA ASP A 145 -56.42 -37.14 31.84
C ASP A 145 -56.92 -36.62 30.49
N GLY A 146 -56.75 -37.44 29.45
CA GLY A 146 -57.17 -37.15 28.07
C GLY A 146 -57.01 -38.37 27.17
N MET A 147 -57.84 -39.39 27.36
CA MET A 147 -57.88 -40.57 26.50
C MET A 147 -58.27 -40.20 25.07
N PHE A 148 -57.44 -40.54 24.08
CA PHE A 148 -57.91 -40.91 22.74
C PHE A 148 -56.93 -41.87 22.05
N ASN A 149 -57.43 -43.06 21.69
CA ASN A 149 -56.78 -43.97 20.75
C ASN A 149 -57.08 -43.50 19.32
N THR A 150 -56.10 -43.59 18.39
CA THR A 150 -56.18 -44.53 17.25
C THR A 150 -54.91 -44.58 16.37
N SER A 151 -54.50 -45.82 16.05
CA SER A 151 -54.08 -46.31 14.72
C SER A 151 -52.94 -45.65 13.93
N ALA A 152 -51.79 -46.33 13.97
CA ALA A 152 -51.02 -46.85 12.84
C ALA A 152 -51.01 -46.13 11.46
N SER A 153 -49.79 -45.88 10.96
CA SER A 153 -49.42 -46.22 9.58
C SER A 153 -47.95 -46.63 9.50
N ASP A 154 -47.70 -47.72 8.79
CA ASP A 154 -46.39 -48.16 8.32
C ASP A 154 -45.88 -47.22 7.20
N GLY A 155 -44.58 -47.24 6.89
CA GLY A 155 -43.97 -46.22 6.01
C GLY A 155 -42.48 -46.35 5.74
N SER A 156 -41.94 -47.56 5.64
CA SER A 156 -40.56 -47.79 5.17
C SER A 156 -40.36 -47.32 3.71
N LEU A 157 -39.47 -46.35 3.48
CA LEU A 157 -39.00 -46.00 2.13
C LEU A 157 -37.47 -45.87 2.08
N ASN A 158 -36.85 -46.82 1.38
CA ASN A 158 -35.46 -46.73 0.93
C ASN A 158 -35.31 -45.54 -0.02
N VAL A 159 -34.25 -44.75 0.14
CA VAL A 159 -33.73 -43.88 -0.93
C VAL A 159 -32.28 -44.27 -1.18
N THR A 160 -31.99 -44.59 -2.44
CA THR A 160 -30.72 -45.12 -2.91
C THR A 160 -29.65 -44.06 -2.97
N SER A 161 -28.44 -44.42 -2.52
CA SER A 161 -27.22 -43.66 -2.72
C SER A 161 -26.78 -43.72 -4.18
N ASP A 162 -26.91 -42.62 -4.92
CA ASP A 162 -26.40 -42.48 -6.28
C ASP A 162 -25.28 -41.43 -6.39
N SER A 163 -24.43 -41.61 -7.41
CA SER A 163 -23.08 -41.07 -7.47
C SER A 163 -22.94 -39.54 -7.50
N VAL A 164 -22.11 -38.99 -6.62
CA VAL A 164 -21.48 -37.67 -6.83
C VAL A 164 -20.14 -37.89 -7.54
N GLN A 165 -20.08 -37.53 -8.83
CA GLN A 165 -18.85 -37.58 -9.61
C GLN A 165 -17.82 -36.57 -9.09
N SER A 166 -16.60 -37.04 -8.83
CA SER A 166 -15.49 -36.20 -8.39
C SER A 166 -14.98 -35.32 -9.53
N ASN A 167 -15.42 -34.06 -9.58
CA ASN A 167 -14.84 -33.05 -10.46
C ASN A 167 -13.47 -32.60 -9.93
N ARG A 168 -12.44 -33.43 -10.14
CA ARG A 168 -11.02 -33.05 -9.98
C ARG A 168 -10.62 -32.07 -11.09
N GLY A 169 -10.99 -30.81 -10.92
CA GLY A 169 -10.52 -29.71 -11.76
C GLY A 169 -9.02 -29.44 -11.54
N ASN A 170 -8.22 -29.70 -12.58
CA ASN A 170 -6.76 -29.58 -12.57
C ASN A 170 -6.22 -28.28 -11.95
N PHE A 171 -5.54 -28.39 -10.80
CA PHE A 171 -4.66 -27.33 -10.28
C PHE A 171 -3.32 -27.40 -11.03
N SER A 172 -3.15 -26.56 -12.06
CA SER A 172 -2.02 -26.64 -12.99
C SER A 172 -1.06 -25.45 -12.87
N LEU A 173 0.16 -25.74 -12.40
CA LEU A 173 1.43 -25.13 -12.87
C LEU A 173 1.53 -23.60 -12.94
N SER A 174 1.33 -22.91 -11.80
CA SER A 174 1.78 -21.52 -11.62
C SER A 174 3.26 -21.40 -11.20
N SER A 175 3.81 -22.39 -10.50
CA SER A 175 5.15 -22.31 -9.87
C SER A 175 6.33 -22.24 -10.84
N ILE A 176 6.20 -22.75 -12.08
CA ILE A 176 7.31 -22.77 -13.06
C ILE A 176 7.59 -21.38 -13.67
N LYS A 177 6.61 -20.46 -13.68
CA LYS A 177 6.79 -19.12 -14.27
C LYS A 177 7.63 -18.17 -13.41
N VAL A 178 7.82 -18.49 -12.13
CA VAL A 178 8.60 -17.64 -11.20
C VAL A 178 10.10 -17.75 -11.51
N THR A 179 10.62 -18.96 -11.73
CA THR A 179 12.04 -19.20 -11.99
C THR A 179 12.54 -18.59 -13.31
N GLU A 180 11.70 -18.56 -14.35
CA GLU A 180 12.05 -17.87 -15.61
C GLU A 180 12.20 -16.36 -15.41
N SER A 181 11.30 -15.73 -14.62
CA SER A 181 11.40 -14.29 -14.34
C SER A 181 12.62 -13.92 -13.48
N GLU A 182 13.03 -14.80 -12.57
CA GLU A 182 14.19 -14.59 -11.69
C GLU A 182 15.52 -14.71 -12.46
N THR A 183 15.62 -15.67 -13.40
CA THR A 183 16.80 -15.78 -14.28
C THR A 183 16.96 -14.59 -15.23
N GLN A 184 15.85 -14.06 -15.79
CA GLN A 184 15.88 -12.84 -16.60
C GLN A 184 16.34 -11.61 -15.79
N PHE A 185 15.96 -11.53 -14.52
CA PHE A 185 16.37 -10.43 -13.64
C PHE A 185 17.88 -10.47 -13.33
N LEU A 186 18.46 -11.66 -13.16
CA LEU A 186 19.90 -11.84 -12.97
C LEU A 186 20.71 -11.41 -14.21
N ASP A 187 20.30 -11.82 -15.41
CA ASP A 187 20.97 -11.44 -16.68
C ASP A 187 20.93 -9.90 -16.89
N LEU A 188 19.76 -9.28 -16.70
CA LEU A 188 19.62 -7.82 -16.78
C LEU A 188 20.51 -7.08 -15.76
N ARG A 189 20.63 -7.62 -14.53
CA ARG A 189 21.47 -7.03 -13.47
C ARG A 189 22.96 -7.15 -13.79
N GLU A 190 23.40 -8.26 -14.34
CA GLU A 190 24.79 -8.45 -14.78
C GLU A 190 25.13 -7.55 -15.98
N ARG A 191 24.22 -7.46 -16.96
CA ARG A 191 24.36 -6.54 -18.10
C ARG A 191 24.42 -5.07 -17.69
N LEU A 192 23.61 -4.65 -16.72
CA LEU A 192 23.65 -3.28 -16.19
C LEU A 192 24.99 -3.01 -15.51
N LYS A 193 25.46 -3.92 -14.64
CA LYS A 193 26.78 -3.80 -13.98
C LYS A 193 27.93 -3.68 -14.99
N LYS A 194 27.87 -4.42 -16.10
CA LYS A 194 28.85 -4.31 -17.19
C LYS A 194 28.82 -2.92 -17.87
N MET A 195 27.62 -2.41 -18.19
CA MET A 195 27.47 -1.06 -18.77
C MET A 195 27.86 0.08 -17.81
N GLU A 196 27.69 -0.10 -16.50
CA GLU A 196 28.19 0.86 -15.50
C GLU A 196 29.73 0.90 -15.49
N GLN A 197 30.39 -0.26 -15.56
CA GLN A 197 31.84 -0.34 -15.67
C GLN A 197 32.35 0.26 -16.99
N GLU A 198 31.68 0.01 -18.12
CA GLU A 198 32.02 0.60 -19.41
C GLU A 198 31.86 2.14 -19.40
N ASN A 199 30.79 2.66 -18.77
CA ASN A 199 30.62 4.11 -18.58
C ASN A 199 31.68 4.72 -17.67
N LEU A 200 32.10 4.03 -16.62
CA LEU A 200 33.19 4.48 -15.74
C LEU A 200 34.50 4.59 -16.53
N ASN A 201 34.86 3.53 -17.26
CA ASN A 201 36.06 3.50 -18.10
C ASN A 201 36.05 4.61 -19.18
N LEU A 202 34.91 4.83 -19.85
CA LEU A 202 34.75 5.92 -20.85
C LEU A 202 34.86 7.30 -20.20
N LYS A 203 34.32 7.49 -19.00
CA LYS A 203 34.41 8.75 -18.26
C LYS A 203 35.87 9.06 -17.89
N ASP A 204 36.62 8.06 -17.44
CA ASP A 204 38.03 8.21 -17.09
C ASP A 204 38.89 8.50 -18.34
N GLN A 205 38.57 7.87 -19.48
CA GLN A 205 39.19 8.21 -20.77
C GLN A 205 38.92 9.67 -21.17
N VAL A 206 37.67 10.14 -21.10
CA VAL A 206 37.31 11.53 -21.42
C VAL A 206 37.98 12.53 -20.46
N MET A 207 38.12 12.20 -19.18
CA MET A 207 38.87 13.02 -18.22
C MET A 207 40.35 13.11 -18.59
N LYS A 208 40.98 12.00 -18.96
CA LYS A 208 42.39 11.97 -19.41
C LYS A 208 42.60 12.77 -20.70
N GLU A 209 41.73 12.58 -21.71
CA GLU A 209 41.79 13.35 -22.95
C GLU A 209 41.58 14.85 -22.72
N LYS A 210 40.75 15.22 -21.74
CA LYS A 210 40.57 16.62 -21.32
C LYS A 210 41.83 17.18 -20.66
N GLU A 211 42.46 16.44 -19.75
CA GLU A 211 43.72 16.85 -19.12
C GLU A 211 44.83 17.03 -20.16
N GLU A 212 44.96 16.09 -21.10
CA GLU A 212 45.89 16.19 -22.23
C GLU A 212 45.60 17.46 -23.05
N ASN A 213 44.33 17.72 -23.41
CA ASN A 213 43.94 18.94 -24.13
C ASN A 213 44.23 20.23 -23.34
N ASP A 214 44.01 20.25 -22.02
CA ASP A 214 44.37 21.37 -21.14
C ASP A 214 45.90 21.57 -21.04
N THR A 215 46.72 20.52 -21.23
CA THR A 215 48.18 20.70 -21.39
C THR A 215 48.56 21.23 -22.78
N PHE A 216 47.86 20.83 -23.85
CA PHE A 216 48.06 21.40 -25.18
C PHE A 216 47.68 22.88 -25.22
N LEU A 217 46.56 23.27 -24.63
CA LEU A 217 46.12 24.67 -24.54
C LEU A 217 47.15 25.53 -23.79
N ARG A 218 47.70 25.00 -22.67
CA ARG A 218 48.80 25.66 -21.93
C ARG A 218 50.10 25.77 -22.74
N LYS A 219 50.40 24.82 -23.64
CA LYS A 219 51.54 24.93 -24.57
C LYS A 219 51.30 25.99 -25.65
N ILE A 220 50.09 26.07 -26.20
CA ILE A 220 49.71 27.09 -27.19
C ILE A 220 49.86 28.49 -26.58
N LEU A 221 49.31 28.74 -25.39
CA LEU A 221 49.42 30.04 -24.71
C LEU A 221 50.88 30.47 -24.44
N LYS A 222 51.78 29.51 -24.13
CA LYS A 222 53.22 29.79 -24.00
C LYS A 222 53.85 30.21 -25.32
N LEU A 223 53.58 29.49 -26.40
CA LEU A 223 54.08 29.80 -27.74
C LEU A 223 53.55 31.15 -28.26
N GLU A 224 52.31 31.52 -27.91
CA GLU A 224 51.73 32.83 -28.25
C GLU A 224 52.43 33.99 -27.52
N GLU A 225 52.78 33.81 -26.24
CA GLU A 225 53.53 34.82 -25.47
C GLU A 225 55.00 34.88 -25.92
N GLU A 226 55.65 33.76 -26.22
CA GLU A 226 57.00 33.71 -26.82
C GLU A 226 57.02 34.43 -28.19
N MET A 227 56.04 34.18 -29.05
CA MET A 227 55.84 34.89 -30.32
C MET A 227 55.65 36.40 -30.15
N LYS A 228 54.95 36.82 -29.09
CA LYS A 228 54.71 38.22 -28.77
C LYS A 228 55.98 38.90 -28.23
N GLN A 229 56.75 38.22 -27.38
CA GLN A 229 58.06 38.69 -26.91
C GLN A 229 59.06 38.82 -28.08
N LEU A 230 59.11 37.84 -28.98
CA LEU A 230 59.92 37.92 -30.20
C LEU A 230 59.51 39.11 -31.09
N LYS A 231 58.20 39.36 -31.28
CA LYS A 231 57.72 40.54 -32.01
C LYS A 231 58.10 41.86 -31.33
N MET A 232 58.05 41.96 -30.00
CA MET A 232 58.49 43.16 -29.28
C MET A 232 60.02 43.36 -29.39
N SER A 233 60.80 42.28 -29.27
CA SER A 233 62.25 42.32 -29.45
C SER A 233 62.64 42.72 -30.88
N GLN A 234 61.95 42.19 -31.90
CA GLN A 234 62.15 42.58 -33.29
C GLN A 234 61.82 44.06 -33.50
N LYS A 235 60.69 44.54 -32.98
CA LYS A 235 60.30 45.95 -33.05
C LYS A 235 61.31 46.87 -32.37
N SER A 236 61.81 46.50 -31.19
CA SER A 236 62.85 47.27 -30.49
C SER A 236 64.18 47.33 -31.27
N MET A 237 64.57 46.24 -31.96
CA MET A 237 65.73 46.26 -32.87
C MET A 237 65.49 47.11 -34.13
N GLU A 238 64.25 47.20 -34.61
CA GLU A 238 63.85 48.10 -35.71
C GLU A 238 63.90 49.58 -35.26
N GLU A 239 63.46 49.86 -34.03
CA GLU A 239 63.45 51.19 -33.42
C GLU A 239 64.86 51.70 -33.11
N MET A 240 65.77 50.86 -32.57
CA MET A 240 67.18 51.24 -32.40
C MET A 240 67.84 51.66 -33.73
N LYS A 241 67.54 50.98 -34.84
CA LYS A 241 68.03 51.38 -36.17
C LYS A 241 67.46 52.73 -36.64
N GLN A 242 66.27 53.10 -36.20
CA GLN A 242 65.68 54.42 -36.49
C GLN A 242 66.22 55.52 -35.58
N ASP A 243 66.58 55.24 -34.33
CA ASP A 243 67.11 56.25 -33.40
C ASP A 243 68.60 56.56 -33.65
N ASP A 244 69.38 55.59 -34.12
CA ASP A 244 70.69 55.83 -34.77
C ASP A 244 70.56 56.76 -35.99
N SER A 245 69.38 56.81 -36.62
CA SER A 245 69.05 57.71 -37.74
C SER A 245 68.42 59.04 -37.32
N ARG A 246 68.13 59.26 -36.02
CA ARG A 246 67.36 60.43 -35.53
C ARG A 246 68.02 61.26 -34.44
N SER A 247 69.12 60.79 -33.85
CA SER A 247 69.89 61.49 -32.79
C SER A 247 70.65 62.75 -33.27
N SER A 248 70.14 63.43 -34.30
CA SER A 248 70.73 64.63 -34.93
C SER A 248 69.92 65.91 -34.73
N THR A 249 68.81 65.92 -33.97
CA THR A 249 67.91 67.10 -33.94
C THR A 249 67.19 67.35 -32.60
N LEU A 250 67.64 68.43 -31.94
CA LEU A 250 66.88 69.46 -31.19
C LEU A 250 66.54 69.31 -29.67
N LEU A 251 66.32 70.49 -29.08
CA LEU A 251 66.39 70.89 -27.66
C LEU A 251 65.27 71.92 -27.34
N ASN A 252 65.08 72.25 -26.04
CA ASN A 252 64.24 73.33 -25.46
C ASN A 252 62.68 73.14 -25.50
N ASP A 253 61.85 73.71 -24.61
CA ASP A 253 62.06 74.69 -23.50
C ASP A 253 61.02 74.58 -22.32
N GLN A 254 61.09 75.45 -21.29
CA GLN A 254 60.40 75.36 -19.98
C GLN A 254 59.41 76.53 -19.55
N THR A 255 58.37 76.20 -18.74
CA THR A 255 57.66 77.06 -17.70
C THR A 255 56.87 78.33 -18.16
N VAL A 256 56.16 79.18 -17.36
CA VAL A 256 55.95 79.46 -15.90
C VAL A 256 54.48 79.99 -15.62
N PRO A 257 53.86 79.85 -14.41
CA PRO A 257 52.52 80.40 -14.07
C PRO A 257 52.43 81.42 -12.88
N GLU A 258 51.34 82.22 -12.78
CA GLU A 258 50.93 83.07 -11.62
C GLU A 258 49.47 83.63 -11.83
N PRO A 259 48.80 84.35 -10.89
CA PRO A 259 48.69 84.26 -9.42
C PRO A 259 47.21 84.17 -8.91
N SER A 260 46.97 84.01 -7.60
CA SER A 260 45.66 83.62 -7.01
C SER A 260 44.81 84.73 -6.34
N VAL A 261 43.48 84.66 -6.52
CA VAL A 261 42.46 85.47 -5.80
C VAL A 261 41.81 84.67 -4.67
N LEU A 262 41.62 85.28 -3.48
CA LEU A 262 40.96 84.67 -2.32
C LEU A 262 39.43 84.74 -2.41
N LEU A 263 38.76 83.59 -2.34
CA LEU A 263 37.31 83.45 -2.42
C LEU A 263 36.70 83.12 -1.05
N CYS A 264 35.74 83.91 -0.57
CA CYS A 264 35.06 83.65 0.71
C CYS A 264 34.01 82.54 0.56
N HIS A 265 34.31 81.33 1.04
CA HIS A 265 33.34 80.23 1.07
C HIS A 265 32.37 80.35 2.24
N TRP A 266 31.07 80.35 1.94
CA TRP A 266 30.02 80.21 2.94
C TRP A 266 29.98 78.76 3.43
N LYS A 267 29.84 78.57 4.75
CA LYS A 267 30.04 77.29 5.43
C LYS A 267 29.14 76.16 4.90
N ASP A 268 27.92 76.50 4.50
CA ASP A 268 26.92 75.59 3.96
C ASP A 268 26.53 76.05 2.54
N ASN A 269 27.24 75.56 1.53
CA ASN A 269 26.89 75.81 0.13
C ASN A 269 25.51 75.19 -0.16
N PRO A 270 24.50 75.96 -0.63
CA PRO A 270 23.16 75.44 -0.90
C PRO A 270 23.17 74.32 -1.95
N TYR A 271 24.14 74.30 -2.87
CA TYR A 271 24.33 73.18 -3.80
C TYR A 271 24.73 71.89 -3.07
N SER A 272 25.66 71.96 -2.11
CA SER A 272 26.11 70.80 -1.34
C SER A 272 25.00 70.21 -0.46
N LEU A 273 24.12 71.05 0.09
CA LEU A 273 22.92 70.60 0.81
C LEU A 273 21.94 69.88 -0.14
N ALA A 274 21.67 70.44 -1.32
CA ALA A 274 20.79 69.83 -2.31
C ALA A 274 21.32 68.48 -2.85
N VAL A 275 22.64 68.39 -3.09
CA VAL A 275 23.31 67.13 -3.48
C VAL A 275 23.16 66.08 -2.37
N LYS A 276 23.42 66.45 -1.11
CA LYS A 276 23.29 65.52 0.02
C LYS A 276 21.85 65.02 0.21
N GLU A 277 20.84 65.89 0.08
CA GLU A 277 19.44 65.49 0.17
C GLU A 277 19.03 64.55 -0.99
N TYR A 278 19.56 64.80 -2.20
CA TYR A 278 19.37 63.94 -3.36
C TYR A 278 20.02 62.56 -3.15
N GLU A 279 21.27 62.52 -2.68
CA GLU A 279 22.00 61.28 -2.36
C GLU A 279 21.29 60.46 -1.27
N GLU A 280 20.76 61.11 -0.22
CA GLU A 280 19.97 60.42 0.81
C GLU A 280 18.64 59.86 0.27
N LYS A 281 17.99 60.54 -0.69
CA LYS A 281 16.79 60.03 -1.37
C LYS A 281 17.11 58.88 -2.32
N GLU A 282 18.17 58.98 -3.11
CA GLU A 282 18.71 57.90 -3.95
C GLU A 282 19.05 56.66 -3.10
N ALA A 283 19.78 56.85 -1.99
CA ALA A 283 20.14 55.76 -1.08
C ALA A 283 18.92 55.10 -0.41
N LYS A 284 17.83 55.85 -0.16
CA LYS A 284 16.56 55.29 0.31
C LYS A 284 15.83 54.52 -0.79
N ARG A 285 15.82 55.00 -2.04
CA ARG A 285 15.24 54.26 -3.18
C ARG A 285 15.98 52.95 -3.44
N ARG A 286 17.32 52.96 -3.51
CA ARG A 286 18.14 51.76 -3.65
C ARG A 286 17.92 50.73 -2.53
N LYS A 287 17.50 51.15 -1.34
CA LYS A 287 17.13 50.24 -0.24
C LYS A 287 15.74 49.59 -0.41
N LEU A 288 14.78 50.25 -1.06
CA LEU A 288 13.49 49.64 -1.42
C LEU A 288 13.61 48.73 -2.66
N ASP A 289 14.37 49.13 -3.68
CA ASP A 289 14.58 48.27 -4.86
C ASP A 289 15.41 47.01 -4.50
N ASN A 290 16.19 47.05 -3.41
CA ASN A 290 16.83 45.89 -2.80
C ASN A 290 15.91 45.01 -1.92
N THR A 291 14.62 45.34 -1.74
CA THR A 291 13.60 44.31 -1.43
C THR A 291 13.18 43.56 -2.69
N GLN A 292 14.18 43.15 -3.48
CA GLN A 292 14.06 42.09 -4.45
C GLN A 292 13.55 40.86 -3.69
N ILE A 293 12.35 40.37 -4.04
CA ILE A 293 11.84 39.12 -3.48
C ILE A 293 12.89 38.06 -3.74
N ASP A 294 13.48 37.56 -2.66
CA ASP A 294 14.62 36.67 -2.67
C ASP A 294 14.33 35.50 -3.60
N GLY A 295 14.90 35.53 -4.80
CA GLY A 295 14.50 34.65 -5.91
C GLY A 295 14.70 33.18 -5.55
N GLN A 296 15.64 32.91 -4.65
CA GLN A 296 15.87 31.62 -4.03
C GLN A 296 14.66 31.18 -3.20
N LYS A 297 14.15 32.03 -2.29
CA LYS A 297 12.96 31.71 -1.48
C LYS A 297 11.70 31.48 -2.31
N TYR A 298 11.54 32.22 -3.42
CA TYR A 298 10.44 31.99 -4.35
C TYR A 298 10.56 30.65 -5.07
N TYR A 299 11.77 30.30 -5.52
CA TYR A 299 12.06 29.03 -6.17
C TYR A 299 11.92 27.82 -5.21
N ASP A 300 12.43 27.94 -3.98
CA ASP A 300 12.29 26.94 -2.93
C ASP A 300 10.80 26.71 -2.57
N ALA A 301 10.00 27.79 -2.50
CA ALA A 301 8.55 27.70 -2.29
C ALA A 301 7.83 27.01 -3.47
N LEU A 302 8.23 27.26 -4.72
CA LEU A 302 7.70 26.55 -5.89
C LEU A 302 8.04 25.05 -5.85
N GLN A 303 9.26 24.68 -5.49
CA GLN A 303 9.64 23.28 -5.30
C GLN A 303 8.82 22.61 -4.18
N GLN A 304 8.56 23.33 -3.09
CA GLN A 304 7.72 22.83 -1.99
C GLN A 304 6.26 22.62 -2.43
N ILE A 305 5.69 23.55 -3.22
CA ILE A 305 4.35 23.41 -3.81
C ILE A 305 4.30 22.21 -4.74
N GLU A 306 5.27 22.04 -5.64
CA GLU A 306 5.33 20.89 -6.57
C GLU A 306 5.43 19.56 -5.80
N LYS A 307 6.22 19.51 -4.72
CA LYS A 307 6.34 18.34 -3.85
C LYS A 307 5.02 18.02 -3.16
N LEU A 308 4.36 19.01 -2.56
CA LEU A 308 3.05 18.83 -1.90
C LEU A 308 1.97 18.40 -2.90
N GLN A 309 1.98 18.92 -4.14
CA GLN A 309 1.07 18.47 -5.19
C GLN A 309 1.28 16.99 -5.56
N LYS A 310 2.54 16.54 -5.65
CA LYS A 310 2.88 15.12 -5.86
C LYS A 310 2.43 14.25 -4.68
N GLU A 311 2.67 14.67 -3.45
CA GLU A 311 2.23 13.98 -2.23
C GLU A 311 0.69 13.86 -2.19
N ILE A 312 -0.05 14.94 -2.47
CA ILE A 312 -1.52 14.93 -2.58
C ILE A 312 -2.01 13.96 -3.68
N LYS A 313 -1.33 13.92 -4.84
CA LYS A 313 -1.69 12.99 -5.93
C LYS A 313 -1.54 11.53 -5.49
N VAL A 314 -0.41 11.18 -4.86
CA VAL A 314 -0.15 9.82 -4.34
C VAL A 314 -1.18 9.42 -3.28
N VAL A 315 -1.51 10.33 -2.33
CA VAL A 315 -2.52 10.07 -1.30
C VAL A 315 -3.92 9.88 -1.91
N ASN A 316 -4.28 10.65 -2.93
CA ASN A 316 -5.56 10.49 -3.63
C ASN A 316 -5.63 9.15 -4.40
N GLU A 317 -4.57 8.77 -5.11
CA GLU A 317 -4.48 7.46 -5.77
C GLU A 317 -4.57 6.30 -4.76
N GLN A 318 -3.91 6.42 -3.60
CA GLN A 318 -3.99 5.41 -2.54
C GLN A 318 -5.40 5.32 -1.94
N LYS A 319 -6.07 6.46 -1.72
CA LYS A 319 -7.46 6.54 -1.27
C LYS A 319 -8.43 5.88 -2.27
N GLU A 320 -8.22 6.10 -3.57
CA GLU A 320 -9.01 5.47 -4.63
C GLU A 320 -8.78 3.95 -4.69
N ARG A 321 -7.52 3.50 -4.67
CA ARG A 321 -7.16 2.06 -4.58
C ARG A 321 -7.85 1.40 -3.38
N GLN A 322 -7.86 2.04 -2.21
CA GLN A 322 -8.50 1.50 -1.02
C GLN A 322 -10.04 1.54 -1.08
N ALA A 323 -10.64 2.58 -1.67
CA ALA A 323 -12.08 2.62 -1.94
C ALA A 323 -12.52 1.49 -2.87
N ASN A 324 -11.76 1.23 -3.94
CA ASN A 324 -12.02 0.15 -4.88
C ASN A 324 -11.89 -1.24 -4.21
N PHE A 325 -10.84 -1.46 -3.41
CA PHE A 325 -10.66 -2.69 -2.64
C PHE A 325 -11.80 -2.93 -1.64
N ASN A 326 -12.25 -1.89 -0.92
CA ASN A 326 -13.38 -1.98 0.00
C ASN A 326 -14.70 -2.28 -0.73
N ALA A 327 -14.93 -1.65 -1.90
CA ALA A 327 -16.11 -1.90 -2.73
C ALA A 327 -16.14 -3.34 -3.28
N GLU A 328 -15.00 -3.86 -3.75
CA GLU A 328 -14.88 -5.24 -4.21
C GLU A 328 -15.10 -6.25 -3.07
N SER A 329 -14.50 -6.00 -1.91
CA SER A 329 -14.66 -6.81 -0.69
C SER A 329 -16.12 -6.84 -0.23
N ALA A 330 -16.79 -5.68 -0.21
CA ALA A 330 -18.21 -5.57 0.11
C ALA A 330 -19.13 -6.20 -0.96
N ARG A 331 -18.69 -6.30 -2.22
CA ARG A 331 -19.41 -7.06 -3.27
C ARG A 331 -19.30 -8.56 -3.01
N LYS A 332 -18.08 -9.08 -2.83
CA LYS A 332 -17.81 -10.49 -2.52
C LYS A 332 -18.52 -10.96 -1.26
N TYR A 333 -18.49 -10.15 -0.19
CA TYR A 333 -19.20 -10.46 1.05
C TYR A 333 -20.72 -10.58 0.86
N ARG A 334 -21.35 -9.62 0.15
CA ARG A 334 -22.78 -9.69 -0.18
C ARG A 334 -23.14 -10.89 -1.05
N GLU A 335 -22.28 -11.24 -2.00
CA GLU A 335 -22.44 -12.43 -2.82
C GLU A 335 -22.40 -13.72 -2.00
N CYS A 336 -21.43 -13.86 -1.10
CA CYS A 336 -21.37 -14.98 -0.15
C CYS A 336 -22.59 -15.03 0.78
N MET A 337 -22.99 -13.90 1.37
CA MET A 337 -24.20 -13.81 2.21
C MET A 337 -25.45 -14.25 1.44
N ARG A 338 -25.64 -13.73 0.22
CA ARG A 338 -26.78 -14.09 -0.63
C ARG A 338 -26.84 -15.59 -0.94
N LEU A 339 -25.70 -16.22 -1.21
CA LEU A 339 -25.61 -17.65 -1.49
C LEU A 339 -25.82 -18.52 -0.24
N LEU A 340 -25.33 -18.10 0.93
CA LEU A 340 -25.38 -18.90 2.16
C LEU A 340 -26.67 -18.72 2.96
N THR A 341 -27.23 -17.50 3.01
CA THR A 341 -28.41 -17.18 3.83
C THR A 341 -29.66 -16.89 3.02
N GLY A 342 -29.58 -16.88 1.68
CA GLY A 342 -30.71 -16.53 0.83
C GLY A 342 -31.14 -15.05 0.90
N TYR A 343 -30.27 -14.14 1.37
CA TYR A 343 -30.59 -12.71 1.53
C TYR A 343 -29.57 -11.80 0.83
N ASP A 344 -30.06 -10.90 -0.02
CA ASP A 344 -29.28 -9.76 -0.52
C ASP A 344 -29.47 -8.56 0.41
N VAL A 345 -28.35 -8.07 0.97
CA VAL A 345 -28.32 -7.02 2.00
C VAL A 345 -27.66 -5.77 1.43
N LYS A 346 -28.38 -4.66 1.40
CA LYS A 346 -27.92 -3.36 0.90
C LYS A 346 -27.95 -2.32 2.02
N MET A 347 -26.81 -1.70 2.30
CA MET A 347 -26.75 -0.58 3.26
C MET A 347 -26.88 0.75 2.51
N ARG A 348 -27.80 1.62 2.96
CA ARG A 348 -27.92 3.02 2.52
C ARG A 348 -27.53 3.95 3.65
N ASN A 349 -26.64 4.89 3.34
CA ASN A 349 -26.18 5.97 4.23
C ASN A 349 -25.63 5.52 5.61
N GLY A 350 -25.29 4.24 5.78
CA GLY A 350 -24.77 3.66 7.03
C GLY A 350 -25.81 3.41 8.14
N GLU A 351 -26.99 4.03 8.04
CA GLU A 351 -28.07 3.93 9.03
C GLU A 351 -29.21 3.00 8.60
N TYR A 352 -29.44 2.87 7.29
CA TYR A 352 -30.55 2.07 6.75
C TYR A 352 -30.04 0.79 6.10
N ILE A 353 -30.72 -0.32 6.35
CA ILE A 353 -30.39 -1.65 5.83
C ILE A 353 -31.62 -2.19 5.11
N GLU A 354 -31.52 -2.38 3.80
CA GLU A 354 -32.51 -3.07 2.98
C GLU A 354 -32.12 -4.55 2.85
N VAL A 355 -33.06 -5.45 3.10
CA VAL A 355 -32.86 -6.90 3.05
C VAL A 355 -33.94 -7.52 2.17
N SER A 356 -33.57 -8.01 0.99
CA SER A 356 -34.45 -8.71 0.06
C SER A 356 -34.12 -10.21 0.04
N SER A 357 -35.15 -11.05 0.02
CA SER A 357 -34.98 -12.51 -0.06
C SER A 357 -34.66 -12.93 -1.49
N VAL A 358 -33.83 -13.96 -1.68
CA VAL A 358 -33.63 -14.59 -3.00
C VAL A 358 -34.92 -15.28 -3.48
N TYR A 359 -35.76 -15.73 -2.56
CA TYR A 359 -37.05 -16.37 -2.82
C TYR A 359 -38.18 -15.36 -3.13
N ASP A 360 -37.98 -14.09 -2.80
CA ASP A 360 -38.94 -12.99 -3.04
C ASP A 360 -38.16 -11.67 -3.25
N PRO A 361 -37.56 -11.47 -4.44
CA PRO A 361 -36.63 -10.37 -4.68
C PRO A 361 -37.32 -9.03 -5.01
N THR A 362 -38.64 -9.03 -5.23
CA THR A 362 -39.43 -7.81 -5.47
C THR A 362 -39.76 -7.09 -4.18
N ASN A 363 -39.79 -7.82 -3.05
CA ASN A 363 -40.05 -7.29 -1.74
C ASN A 363 -38.77 -7.18 -0.89
N GLN A 364 -38.76 -6.23 0.05
CA GLN A 364 -37.64 -6.00 0.95
C GLN A 364 -38.10 -5.59 2.34
N PHE A 365 -37.43 -6.07 3.37
CA PHE A 365 -37.49 -5.49 4.71
C PHE A 365 -36.55 -4.30 4.79
N CYS A 366 -37.00 -3.22 5.40
CA CYS A 366 -36.15 -2.07 5.72
C CYS A 366 -35.90 -2.08 7.23
N PHE A 367 -34.65 -1.95 7.64
CA PHE A 367 -34.25 -1.79 9.03
C PHE A 367 -33.51 -0.47 9.22
N GLN A 368 -33.67 0.14 10.39
CA GLN A 368 -32.89 1.29 10.82
C GLN A 368 -31.98 0.88 11.99
N LYS A 369 -30.69 1.18 11.85
CA LYS A 369 -29.70 0.99 12.90
C LYS A 369 -29.68 2.20 13.83
N ILE A 370 -30.10 2.01 15.08
CA ILE A 370 -30.07 3.05 16.11
C ILE A 370 -28.99 2.67 17.12
N GLY A 371 -27.77 3.21 16.94
CA GLY A 371 -26.60 2.87 17.74
C GLY A 371 -26.17 1.40 17.56
N LYS A 372 -26.51 0.55 18.53
CA LYS A 372 -26.26 -0.90 18.50
C LYS A 372 -27.50 -1.73 18.16
N GLU A 373 -28.69 -1.13 18.20
CA GLU A 373 -29.96 -1.80 17.96
C GLU A 373 -30.35 -1.71 16.48
N ILE A 374 -31.10 -2.70 16.00
CA ILE A 374 -31.59 -2.79 14.62
C ILE A 374 -33.10 -2.93 14.68
N ASN A 375 -33.80 -1.86 14.32
CA ASN A 375 -35.27 -1.79 14.38
C ASN A 375 -35.85 -2.00 12.99
N VAL A 376 -36.90 -2.82 12.88
CA VAL A 376 -37.68 -2.95 11.63
C VAL A 376 -38.45 -1.65 11.39
N LEU A 377 -38.38 -1.14 10.17
CA LEU A 377 -39.25 -0.06 9.71
C LEU A 377 -40.55 -0.66 9.16
N ASP A 378 -41.69 -0.09 9.59
CA ASP A 378 -43.01 -0.51 9.11
C ASP A 378 -43.20 -0.14 7.64
N ASN A 379 -42.99 -1.11 6.76
CA ASN A 379 -43.27 -1.04 5.33
C ASN A 379 -44.36 -2.05 4.95
N GLN A 380 -44.90 -1.98 3.72
CA GLN A 380 -46.01 -2.84 3.29
C GLN A 380 -45.70 -4.34 3.44
N TYR A 381 -44.44 -4.74 3.21
CA TYR A 381 -43.98 -6.11 3.37
C TYR A 381 -43.85 -6.52 4.85
N ALA A 382 -43.30 -5.66 5.70
CA ALA A 382 -43.25 -5.90 7.14
C ALA A 382 -44.64 -6.20 7.74
N ARG A 383 -45.69 -5.57 7.20
CA ARG A 383 -47.08 -5.80 7.61
C ARG A 383 -47.61 -7.18 7.23
N THR A 384 -47.20 -7.77 6.11
CA THR A 384 -47.61 -9.15 5.76
C THR A 384 -46.96 -10.17 6.71
N TRP A 385 -45.77 -9.86 7.21
CA TRP A 385 -44.99 -10.70 8.13
C TRP A 385 -45.20 -10.39 9.62
N ARG A 386 -46.22 -9.59 9.98
CA ARG A 386 -46.43 -9.08 11.36
C ARG A 386 -46.47 -10.20 12.41
N GLN A 387 -47.19 -11.29 12.18
CA GLN A 387 -47.28 -12.42 13.13
C GLN A 387 -45.90 -13.08 13.34
N THR A 388 -45.13 -13.25 12.27
CA THR A 388 -43.78 -13.81 12.29
C THR A 388 -42.80 -12.86 12.99
N MET A 389 -42.95 -11.54 12.82
CA MET A 389 -42.20 -10.54 13.58
C MET A 389 -42.52 -10.60 15.07
N GLU A 390 -43.79 -10.51 15.47
CA GLU A 390 -44.23 -10.55 16.87
C GLU A 390 -43.73 -11.82 17.59
N ARG A 391 -43.66 -12.96 16.89
CA ARG A 391 -43.21 -14.24 17.43
C ARG A 391 -41.68 -14.38 17.56
N TYR A 392 -40.90 -13.89 16.59
CA TYR A 392 -39.46 -14.20 16.50
C TYR A 392 -38.53 -13.00 16.67
N LEU A 393 -38.96 -11.79 16.30
CA LEU A 393 -38.13 -10.59 16.37
C LEU A 393 -37.73 -10.20 17.81
N PRO A 394 -38.59 -10.35 18.85
CA PRO A 394 -38.18 -10.11 20.24
C PRO A 394 -37.09 -11.06 20.75
N GLY A 395 -36.96 -12.25 20.13
CA GLY A 395 -35.94 -13.23 20.48
C GLY A 395 -34.60 -12.97 19.79
N SER A 396 -34.62 -12.83 18.45
CA SER A 396 -33.42 -12.59 17.65
C SER A 396 -33.76 -12.25 16.18
N LEU A 397 -33.07 -11.26 15.60
CA LEU A 397 -33.19 -10.94 14.18
C LEU A 397 -32.87 -12.14 13.26
N PRO A 398 -31.75 -12.88 13.46
CA PRO A 398 -31.50 -14.18 12.82
C PRO A 398 -32.69 -15.16 12.87
N SER A 399 -33.37 -15.30 14.02
CA SER A 399 -34.51 -16.21 14.15
C SER A 399 -35.70 -15.76 13.31
N PHE A 400 -35.98 -14.44 13.28
CA PHE A 400 -36.99 -13.87 12.39
C PHE A 400 -36.66 -14.14 10.91
N THR A 401 -35.43 -13.85 10.47
CA THR A 401 -35.02 -14.10 9.08
C THR A 401 -35.08 -15.59 8.71
N ALA A 402 -34.64 -16.49 9.61
CA ALA A 402 -34.73 -17.93 9.35
C ALA A 402 -36.18 -18.41 9.18
N ALA A 403 -37.10 -17.92 10.03
CA ALA A 403 -38.52 -18.24 9.91
C ALA A 403 -39.13 -17.77 8.57
N VAL A 404 -38.84 -16.52 8.17
CA VAL A 404 -39.27 -15.97 6.86
C VAL A 404 -38.70 -16.77 5.70
N THR A 405 -37.42 -17.17 5.77
CA THR A 405 -36.76 -17.98 4.74
C THR A 405 -37.45 -19.32 4.54
N ILE A 406 -37.74 -20.02 5.64
CA ILE A 406 -38.42 -21.33 5.62
C ILE A 406 -39.84 -21.22 5.04
N GLU A 407 -40.56 -20.15 5.37
CA GLU A 407 -41.94 -19.94 4.89
C GLU A 407 -41.97 -19.54 3.41
N LEU A 408 -41.09 -18.64 2.96
CA LEU A 408 -40.93 -18.33 1.53
C LEU A 408 -40.52 -19.55 0.70
N TYR A 409 -39.57 -20.35 1.20
CA TYR A 409 -39.13 -21.58 0.53
C TYR A 409 -40.27 -22.58 0.37
N LYS A 410 -41.08 -22.80 1.42
CA LYS A 410 -42.28 -23.66 1.35
C LYS A 410 -43.28 -23.17 0.31
N ASN A 411 -43.56 -21.87 0.29
CA ASN A 411 -44.54 -21.29 -0.64
C ASN A 411 -44.06 -21.41 -2.11
N GLN A 412 -42.76 -21.23 -2.37
CA GLN A 412 -42.21 -21.45 -3.70
C GLN A 412 -42.27 -22.92 -4.14
N HIS A 413 -42.02 -23.87 -3.24
CA HIS A 413 -42.10 -25.29 -3.56
C HIS A 413 -43.54 -25.82 -3.68
N ALA A 414 -44.50 -25.24 -2.96
CA ALA A 414 -45.92 -25.55 -3.15
C ALA A 414 -46.38 -25.14 -4.56
N ASN A 415 -46.08 -23.90 -4.97
CA ASN A 415 -46.45 -23.36 -6.28
C ASN A 415 -45.74 -24.02 -7.49
N ASN A 416 -44.76 -24.90 -7.27
CA ASN A 416 -44.04 -25.63 -8.31
C ASN A 416 -44.51 -27.10 -8.46
N ASN A 417 -45.42 -27.57 -7.59
CA ASN A 417 -45.95 -28.93 -7.59
C ASN A 417 -47.43 -28.99 -8.07
N ASP A 418 -48.07 -27.84 -8.27
CA ASP A 418 -49.32 -27.66 -9.03
C ASP A 418 -48.99 -27.29 -10.50
#